data_AF-A0A967JP60-F1
#
_entry.id   AF-A0A967JP60-F1
#
_cell.length_a   1.000
_cell.length_b   1.000
_cell.length_c   1.000
_cell.angle_alpha   90.00
_cell.angle_beta   90.00
_cell.angle_gamma   90.00
#
_symmetry.space_group_name_H-M   'P 1'
#
loop_
_entity.id
_entity.type
_entity.pdbx_description
1 polymer ?
#
loop_
_entity_poly.entity_id
_entity_poly.type
_entity_poly.pdbx_seq_one_letter_code
_entity_poly.pdbx_strand_id
1 'polypeptide(L)' 'MSAPHARTADEVLHDLEVDPDRGLNDEEVRRRRERYGPNRLRAARRRGRLAILIDQFKSVVILLLAAAVVVSAALGRIVE' A
#
# COMPACT_ATOMS: atom_id res chain seq x y z
N MET A 1 12.09 3.49 -21.96
CA MET A 1 13.11 4.56 -21.80
C MET A 1 13.92 4.27 -20.55
N SER A 2 15.19 3.89 -20.72
CA SER A 2 16.11 3.66 -19.61
C SER A 2 16.91 4.94 -19.38
N ALA A 3 16.95 5.45 -18.14
CA ALA A 3 17.74 6.64 -17.72
C ALA A 3 17.46 7.99 -18.45
N PRO A 4 16.22 8.53 -18.40
CA PRO A 4 15.91 9.85 -18.96
C PRO A 4 16.73 11.00 -18.37
N HIS A 5 17.25 10.87 -17.15
CA HIS A 5 18.04 11.90 -16.46
C HIS A 5 19.43 12.12 -17.07
N ALA A 6 19.91 11.21 -17.93
CA ALA A 6 21.22 11.29 -18.56
C ALA A 6 21.15 11.75 -20.02
N ARG A 7 19.97 12.19 -20.50
CA ARG A 7 19.71 12.56 -21.89
C ARG A 7 19.32 14.02 -22.01
N THR A 8 19.46 14.57 -23.21
CA THR A 8 19.00 15.92 -23.53
C THR A 8 17.47 15.98 -23.57
N ALA A 9 16.91 17.18 -23.42
CA ALA A 9 15.46 17.38 -23.51
C ALA A 9 14.90 16.97 -24.88
N ASP A 10 15.59 17.31 -25.96
CA ASP A 10 15.17 17.01 -27.34
C ASP A 10 15.11 15.51 -27.61
N GLU A 11 16.11 14.76 -27.14
CA GLU A 11 16.14 13.30 -27.22
C GLU A 11 14.97 12.67 -26.47
N VAL A 12 14.63 13.19 -25.30
CA VAL A 12 13.50 12.70 -24.49
C VAL A 12 12.17 13.04 -25.15
N LEU A 13 12.02 14.25 -25.69
CA LEU A 13 10.80 14.67 -26.41
C LEU A 13 10.58 13.86 -27.68
N HIS A 14 11.65 13.57 -28.42
CA HIS A 14 11.61 12.74 -29.62
C HIS A 14 11.19 11.31 -29.29
N ASP A 15 11.83 10.67 -28.31
CA ASP A 15 11.49 9.31 -27.86
C ASP A 15 10.06 9.19 -27.31
N LEU A 16 9.58 10.26 -26.67
CA LEU A 16 8.22 10.33 -26.15
C LEU A 16 7.21 10.78 -27.21
N GLU A 17 7.62 11.13 -28.43
CA GLU A 17 6.78 11.66 -29.50
C GLU A 17 5.88 12.81 -29.00
N VAL A 18 6.47 13.76 -28.27
CA VAL A 18 5.78 14.92 -27.69
C VAL A 18 6.20 16.19 -28.39
N ASP A 19 5.23 17.00 -28.81
CA ASP A 19 5.47 18.38 -29.24
C ASP A 19 5.80 19.24 -28.01
N PRO A 20 6.92 19.99 -27.98
CA PRO A 20 7.31 20.78 -26.82
C PRO A 20 6.37 21.96 -26.52
N ASP A 21 5.74 22.54 -27.54
CA ASP A 21 4.89 23.72 -27.41
C ASP A 21 3.42 23.35 -27.18
N ARG A 22 2.98 22.23 -27.76
CA ARG A 22 1.57 21.80 -27.77
C ARG A 22 1.29 20.59 -26.90
N GLY A 23 2.31 19.84 -26.52
CA GLY A 23 2.18 18.61 -25.74
C GLY A 23 1.59 17.45 -26.54
N LEU A 24 0.89 16.56 -25.84
CA LEU A 24 0.21 15.41 -26.43
C LEU A 24 -1.22 15.77 -26.84
N ASN A 25 -1.68 15.21 -27.95
CA ASN A 25 -3.10 15.29 -28.33
C ASN A 25 -3.98 14.36 -27.47
N ASP A 26 -5.29 14.59 -27.50
CA ASP A 26 -6.24 13.85 -26.66
C ASP A 26 -6.28 12.33 -26.94
N GLU A 27 -6.07 11.94 -28.20
CA GLU A 27 -6.04 10.54 -28.59
C GLU A 27 -4.82 9.82 -28.01
N GLU A 28 -3.65 10.46 -28.06
CA GLU A 28 -2.42 10.00 -27.45
C GLU A 28 -2.55 9.88 -25.94
N VAL A 29 -3.14 10.89 -25.30
CA VAL A 29 -3.39 10.89 -23.85
C VAL A 29 -4.28 9.71 -23.47
N ARG A 30 -5.37 9.45 -24.22
CA ARG A 30 -6.26 8.31 -23.99
C ARG A 30 -5.51 6.98 -24.17
N ARG A 31 -4.78 6.82 -25.27
CA ARG A 31 -4.00 5.61 -25.55
C ARG A 31 -2.95 5.33 -24.48
N ARG A 32 -2.24 6.36 -24.00
CA ARG A 32 -1.26 6.22 -22.91
C ARG A 32 -1.91 5.91 -21.57
N ARG A 33 -3.09 6.48 -21.28
CA ARG A 33 -3.85 6.14 -20.07
C ARG A 33 -4.32 4.68 -20.07
N GLU A 34 -4.71 4.13 -21.22
CA GLU A 34 -5.04 2.72 -21.35
C GLU A 34 -3.81 1.82 -21.17
N ARG A 35 -2.67 2.21 -21.75
CA ARG A 35 -1.42 1.43 -21.68
C ARG A 35 -0.76 1.46 -20.30
N TYR A 36 -0.63 2.63 -19.69
CA TYR A 36 0.13 2.83 -18.44
C TYR A 36 -0.75 2.94 -17.20
N GLY A 37 -2.05 3.18 -17.39
CA GLY A 37 -2.97 3.47 -16.30
C GLY A 37 -2.86 4.92 -15.79
N PRO A 38 -3.65 5.27 -14.76
CA PRO A 38 -3.55 6.57 -14.12
C PRO A 38 -2.24 6.69 -13.35
N ASN A 39 -1.63 7.89 -13.36
CA ASN A 39 -0.49 8.22 -12.50
C ASN A 39 -0.94 8.39 -11.04
N ARG A 40 -1.31 7.28 -10.40
CA ARG A 40 -1.73 7.21 -9.00
C ARG A 40 -1.19 5.94 -8.37
N LEU A 41 -0.59 6.08 -7.20
CA LEU A 41 -0.16 4.94 -6.41
C LEU A 41 -1.38 4.13 -5.97
N ARG A 42 -1.25 2.80 -6.06
CA ARG A 42 -2.29 1.91 -5.53
C ARG A 42 -2.37 2.12 -4.02
N ALA A 43 -3.57 2.37 -3.51
CA ALA A 43 -3.78 2.42 -2.08
C ALA A 43 -3.41 1.06 -1.48
N ALA A 44 -2.55 1.06 -0.46
CA ALA A 44 -2.29 -0.14 0.31
C ALA A 44 -3.62 -0.64 0.90
N ARG A 45 -3.87 -1.95 0.79
CA ARG A 45 -5.09 -2.55 1.35
C ARG A 45 -5.05 -2.37 2.86
N ARG A 46 -5.89 -1.48 3.39
CA ARG A 46 -6.03 -1.29 4.84
C ARG A 46 -6.58 -2.58 5.44
N ARG A 47 -5.94 -3.09 6.50
CA ARG A 47 -6.52 -4.18 7.28
C ARG A 47 -7.77 -3.67 7.98
N GLY A 48 -8.85 -4.46 7.95
CA GLY A 48 -10.08 -4.11 8.65
C GLY A 48 -9.89 -4.10 10.17
N ARG A 49 -10.63 -3.25 10.88
CA ARG A 49 -10.54 -3.12 12.35
C ARG A 49 -10.74 -4.46 13.07
N LEU A 50 -11.72 -5.26 12.63
CA LEU A 50 -11.97 -6.60 13.17
C LEU A 50 -10.84 -7.59 12.87
N ALA A 51 -10.24 -7.50 11.68
CA ALA A 51 -9.10 -8.35 11.33
C ALA A 51 -7.89 -8.06 12.22
N ILE A 52 -7.64 -6.79 12.53
CA ILE A 52 -6.58 -6.37 13.46
C ILE A 52 -6.89 -6.89 14.88
N LEU A 53 -8.13 -6.76 15.34
CA LEU A 53 -8.55 -7.25 16.65
C LEU A 53 -8.33 -8.76 16.81
N ILE A 54 -8.72 -9.56 15.81
CA ILE A 54 -8.55 -11.02 15.83
C ILE A 54 -7.06 -11.38 15.81
N ASP A 55 -6.23 -10.64 15.07
CA ASP A 55 -4.80 -10.91 14.98
C ASP A 55 -4.07 -10.73 16.31
N GLN A 56 -4.54 -9.80 17.17
CA GLN A 56 -3.98 -9.60 18.51
C GLN A 56 -4.10 -10.85 19.39
N PHE A 57 -5.18 -11.62 19.30
CA PHE A 57 -5.34 -12.86 20.08
C PHE A 57 -4.35 -13.96 19.69
N LYS A 58 -3.65 -13.84 18.56
CA LYS A 58 -2.56 -14.76 18.17
C LYS A 58 -1.22 -14.40 18.81
N SER A 59 -1.11 -13.27 19.50
CA SER A 59 0.11 -12.86 20.18
C SER A 59 0.35 -13.73 21.41
N VAL A 60 1.56 -14.29 21.53
CA VAL A 60 1.99 -15.09 22.70
C VAL A 60 1.81 -14.31 23.99
N VAL A 61 2.13 -13.01 24.00
CA VAL A 61 1.98 -12.15 25.19
C VAL A 61 0.51 -12.08 25.61
N ILE A 62 -0.42 -11.95 24.66
CA ILE A 62 -1.86 -11.86 24.97
C ILE A 62 -2.37 -13.20 25.52
N LEU A 63 -1.92 -14.32 24.95
CA LEU A 63 -2.25 -15.65 25.47
C LEU A 63 -1.72 -15.87 26.89
N LEU A 64 -0.50 -15.41 27.18
CA LEU A 64 0.07 -15.46 28.53
C LEU A 64 -0.74 -14.62 29.52
N LEU A 65 -1.15 -13.40 29.14
CA LEU A 65 -2.01 -12.56 29.98
C LEU A 65 -3.37 -13.21 30.22
N ALA A 66 -3.98 -13.80 29.19
CA ALA A 66 -5.24 -14.52 29.34
C ALA A 66 -5.10 -15.72 30.30
N ALA A 67 -4.00 -16.49 30.18
CA ALA A 67 -3.71 -17.59 31.10
C ALA A 67 -3.53 -17.08 32.55
N ALA A 68 -2.81 -15.98 32.75
CA ALA A 68 -2.65 -15.36 34.06
C ALA A 68 -3.98 -14.93 34.68
N VAL A 69 -4.88 -14.34 33.88
CA VAL A 69 -6.25 -13.99 34.32
C VAL A 69 -7.02 -15.25 34.72
N VAL A 70 -6.96 -16.33 33.94
CA VAL A 70 -7.63 -17.59 34.26
C VAL A 70 -7.10 -18.19 35.57
N VAL A 71 -5.78 -18.25 35.74
CA VAL A 71 -5.15 -18.76 36.96
C VAL A 71 -5.50 -17.88 38.16
N SER A 72 -5.44 -16.55 38.01
CA SER A 72 -5.81 -15.60 39.07
C SER A 72 -7.28 -15.70 39.44
N ALA A 73 -8.18 -15.89 38.47
CA ALA A 73 -9.60 -16.07 38.72
C ALA A 73 -9.89 -17.42 39.41
N ALA A 74 -9.15 -18.47 39.03
CA ALA A 74 -9.25 -19.76 39.69
C ALA A 74 -8.76 -19.67 41.15
N LEU A 75 -7.56 -19.12 41.39
CA LEU A 75 -7.02 -18.95 42.73
C LEU A 75 -7.86 -17.99 43.58
N GLY A 76 -8.31 -16.87 43.03
CA GLY A 76 -9.14 -15.90 43.74
C GLY A 76 -10.50 -16.45 44.17
N ARG A 77 -11.02 -17.49 43.50
CA ARG A 77 -12.22 -18.22 43.94
C ARG A 77 -11.94 -19.37 44.92
N ILE A 78 -10.67 -19.74 45.13
CA ILE A 78 -10.26 -20.85 46.03
C ILE A 78 -9.82 -20.31 47.41
N VAL A 79 -9.54 -19.01 47.51
CA VAL A 79 -9.06 -18.36 48.75
C VAL A 79 -10.18 -17.63 49.51
N GLU A 80 -11.43 -17.73 49.07
CA GLU A 80 -12.64 -17.42 49.87
C GLU A 80 -13.36 -18.69 50.30
#